data_AF-A0A1F8GSR7-F1
#
_entry.id   AF-A0A1F8GSR7-F1
#
_cell.length_a   1.000
_cell.length_b   1.000
_cell.length_c   1.000
_cell.angle_alpha   90.00
_cell.angle_beta   90.00
_cell.angle_gamma   90.00
#
_symmetry.space_group_name_H-M   'P 1'
#
loop_
_entity.id
_entity.type
_entity.pdbx_description
1 polymer ?
#
loop_
_entity_poly.entity_id
_entity_poly.type
_entity_poly.pdbx_seq_one_letter_code
_entity_poly.pdbx_strand_id
1 'polypeptide(L)'
;MPRIYKIMFWVSIVLAVVSFGLVFAFGLRLGVDFTGGSVLELEFSSRPAAADIQSTLSGQGLAAEVNPAGEKGIIIKTRELTEGQHQTALAALDSAFPKAGLVEKRFDSVGPVIGNELKQRSVTAIIIVLLAVIVYIAFVFRKIGRTTSPWAMGFSAIAALVHDIAIPLGVFAVLGRYYGIEISAVFVAAALTILGYSVSDSVVILDRVRENVIRGGFKGDIGSVVHKSVIQTLTRSINTTMTTLISLLAIFLFGGESIKYFALALIVGIFLGAYSSFFVASPLLVWFTDRRHD
;
A
#
# COMPACT_ATOMS: atom_id res chain seq x y z
N MET A 1 -1.72 31.30 4.40
CA MET A 1 -1.28 30.06 5.12
C MET A 1 0.14 30.18 5.70
N PRO A 2 0.44 29.57 6.86
CA PRO A 2 1.78 29.52 7.43
C PRO A 2 2.83 28.87 6.49
N ARG A 3 4.11 29.25 6.62
CA ARG A 3 5.20 28.76 5.75
C ARG A 3 5.39 27.24 5.79
N ILE A 4 5.07 26.60 6.91
CA ILE A 4 5.23 25.15 7.10
C ILE A 4 4.50 24.35 6.01
N TYR A 5 3.31 24.78 5.59
CA TYR A 5 2.53 24.09 4.56
C TYR A 5 3.27 24.01 3.23
N LYS A 6 3.95 25.09 2.82
CA LYS A 6 4.72 25.11 1.56
C LYS A 6 5.94 24.19 1.63
N ILE A 7 6.65 24.22 2.77
CA ILE A 7 7.84 23.37 2.97
C ILE A 7 7.42 21.89 2.95
N MET A 8 6.42 21.54 3.74
CA MET A 8 5.91 20.18 3.87
C MET A 8 5.31 19.66 2.55
N PHE A 9 4.62 20.52 1.79
CA PHE A 9 4.13 20.19 0.45
C PHE A 9 5.29 19.78 -0.47
N TRP A 10 6.35 20.59 -0.57
CA TRP A 10 7.48 20.28 -1.44
C TRP A 10 8.26 19.04 -0.98
N VAL A 11 8.42 18.82 0.32
CA VAL A 11 8.99 17.57 0.86
C VAL A 11 8.18 16.37 0.41
N SER A 12 6.84 16.45 0.48
CA SER A 12 5.92 15.40 0.04
C SER A 12 6.07 15.11 -1.46
N ILE A 13 6.09 16.16 -2.28
CA ILE A 13 6.23 16.03 -3.73
C ILE A 13 7.58 15.40 -4.10
N VAL A 14 8.68 15.85 -3.48
CA VAL A 14 10.01 15.25 -3.70
C VAL A 14 9.99 13.77 -3.33
N LEU A 15 9.39 13.41 -2.19
CA LEU A 15 9.30 12.03 -1.75
C LEU A 15 8.52 11.17 -2.75
N ALA A 16 7.36 11.64 -3.24
CA ALA A 16 6.59 10.90 -4.25
C ALA A 16 7.33 10.79 -5.59
N VAL A 17 8.01 11.85 -6.05
CA VAL A 17 8.81 11.81 -7.29
C VAL A 17 9.97 10.82 -7.16
N VAL A 18 10.67 10.81 -6.02
CA VAL A 18 11.71 9.83 -5.73
C VAL A 18 11.12 8.43 -5.72
N SER A 19 9.99 8.22 -5.07
CA SER A 19 9.31 6.92 -5.03
C SER A 19 8.92 6.43 -6.42
N PHE A 20 8.36 7.29 -7.28
CA PHE A 20 8.11 6.94 -8.68
C PHE A 20 9.41 6.61 -9.43
N GLY A 21 10.46 7.42 -9.26
CA GLY A 21 11.76 7.16 -9.85
C GLY A 21 12.33 5.80 -9.46
N LEU A 22 12.19 5.40 -8.19
CA LEU A 22 12.59 4.09 -7.68
C LEU A 22 11.77 2.95 -8.30
N VAL A 23 10.45 3.14 -8.45
CA VAL A 23 9.58 2.16 -9.14
C VAL A 23 10.01 1.98 -10.59
N PHE A 24 10.31 3.05 -11.33
CA PHE A 24 10.78 2.95 -12.71
C PHE A 24 12.19 2.34 -12.81
N ALA A 25 13.10 2.68 -11.91
CA ALA A 25 14.48 2.22 -11.94
C ALA A 25 14.64 0.75 -11.52
N PHE A 26 13.89 0.32 -10.50
CA PHE A 26 14.03 -1.03 -9.92
C PHE A 26 12.93 -2.00 -10.33
N GLY A 27 11.80 -1.49 -10.81
CA GLY A 27 10.60 -2.28 -11.04
C GLY A 27 9.92 -2.70 -9.75
N LEU A 28 8.74 -3.29 -9.90
CA LEU A 28 8.03 -3.96 -8.82
C LEU A 28 8.18 -5.46 -8.99
N ARG A 29 8.67 -6.14 -7.94
CA ARG A 29 8.67 -7.60 -7.91
C ARG A 29 7.25 -8.07 -7.63
N LEU A 30 6.60 -8.62 -8.64
CA LEU A 30 5.25 -9.19 -8.51
C LEU A 30 5.37 -10.62 -8.00
N GLY A 31 4.53 -10.97 -7.02
CA GLY A 31 4.46 -12.32 -6.50
C GLY A 31 3.61 -13.26 -7.36
N VAL A 32 3.55 -14.52 -6.91
CA VAL A 32 2.86 -15.61 -7.62
C VAL A 32 1.40 -15.32 -7.95
N ASP A 33 0.73 -14.49 -7.15
CA ASP A 33 -0.65 -14.06 -7.37
C ASP A 33 -0.84 -13.32 -8.70
N PHE A 34 0.23 -12.75 -9.25
CA PHE A 34 0.20 -11.97 -10.50
C PHE A 34 1.01 -12.59 -11.62
N THR A 35 2.06 -13.35 -11.30
CA THR A 35 2.91 -14.01 -12.30
C THR A 35 2.43 -15.42 -12.64
N GLY A 36 1.61 -16.03 -11.77
CA GLY A 36 1.39 -17.47 -11.75
C GLY A 36 2.58 -18.20 -11.11
N GLY A 37 2.31 -19.33 -10.47
CA GLY A 37 3.30 -20.10 -9.72
C GLY A 37 2.68 -20.88 -8.56
N SER A 38 3.53 -21.57 -7.81
CA SER A 38 3.15 -22.18 -6.54
C SER A 38 4.06 -21.75 -5.42
N VAL A 39 3.48 -21.61 -4.22
CA VAL A 39 4.16 -21.27 -2.97
C VAL A 39 3.91 -22.39 -1.98
N LEU A 40 4.99 -22.97 -1.47
CA LEU A 40 4.96 -23.92 -0.35
C LEU A 40 5.59 -23.23 0.86
N GLU A 41 4.88 -23.28 1.98
CA GLU A 41 5.38 -22.84 3.28
C GLU A 41 5.59 -24.07 4.15
N LEU A 42 6.85 -24.38 4.41
CA LEU A 42 7.26 -25.57 5.13
C LEU A 42 7.90 -25.16 6.45
N GLU A 43 7.59 -25.87 7.52
CA GLU A 43 8.26 -25.74 8.81
C GLU A 43 9.03 -27.02 9.13
N PHE A 44 10.24 -26.87 9.65
CA PHE A 44 11.10 -27.97 10.07
C PHE A 44 11.38 -27.88 11.57
N SER A 45 11.50 -29.03 12.22
CA SER A 45 12.04 -29.12 13.58
C SER A 45 13.52 -28.71 13.61
N SER A 46 14.29 -29.12 12.59
CA SER A 46 15.67 -28.71 12.34
C SER A 46 15.82 -28.38 10.86
N ARG A 47 15.89 -27.09 10.53
CA ARG A 47 15.87 -26.58 9.15
C ARG A 47 17.12 -26.98 8.35
N PRO A 48 17.00 -27.71 7.22
CA PRO A 48 18.10 -27.94 6.29
C PRO A 48 18.59 -26.64 5.63
N ALA A 49 19.79 -26.64 5.03
CA ALA A 49 20.24 -25.47 4.30
C ALA A 49 19.35 -25.21 3.06
N ALA A 50 19.06 -23.95 2.77
CA ALA A 50 18.22 -23.57 1.62
C ALA A 50 18.80 -24.09 0.28
N ALA A 51 20.13 -24.12 0.17
CA ALA A 51 20.84 -24.66 -0.99
C ALA A 51 20.59 -26.18 -1.17
N ASP A 52 20.54 -26.93 -0.07
CA ASP A 52 20.29 -28.37 -0.12
C ASP A 52 18.86 -28.63 -0.61
N ILE A 53 17.88 -27.92 -0.06
CA ILE A 53 16.47 -28.00 -0.49
C ILE A 53 16.33 -27.62 -1.97
N GLN A 54 16.99 -26.54 -2.39
CA GLN A 54 16.99 -26.12 -3.80
C GLN A 54 17.58 -27.20 -4.71
N SER A 55 18.67 -27.86 -4.28
CA SER A 55 19.30 -28.95 -5.04
C SER A 55 18.40 -30.19 -5.14
N THR A 56 17.71 -30.57 -4.06
CA THR A 56 16.76 -31.69 -4.04
C THR A 56 15.61 -31.45 -5.02
N LEU A 57 15.02 -30.25 -5.00
CA LEU A 57 13.94 -29.89 -5.93
C LEU A 57 14.42 -29.79 -7.38
N SER A 58 15.63 -29.26 -7.60
CA SER A 58 16.23 -29.22 -8.93
C SER A 58 16.46 -30.64 -9.50
N GLY A 59 16.81 -31.60 -8.65
CA GLY A 59 16.90 -33.03 -9.00
C GLY A 59 15.58 -33.65 -9.45
N GLN A 60 14.45 -33.07 -9.04
CA GLN A 60 13.10 -33.44 -9.52
C GLN A 60 12.67 -32.64 -10.77
N GLY A 61 13.57 -31.84 -11.36
CA GLY A 61 13.26 -30.96 -12.49
C GLY A 61 12.41 -29.75 -12.11
N LEU A 62 12.38 -29.38 -10.82
CA LEU A 62 11.65 -28.23 -10.30
C LEU A 62 12.62 -27.08 -10.02
N ALA A 63 12.57 -26.05 -10.86
CA ALA A 63 13.27 -24.80 -10.60
C ALA A 63 12.54 -24.05 -9.46
N ALA A 64 13.19 -23.95 -8.31
CA ALA A 64 12.62 -23.36 -7.12
C ALA A 64 13.49 -22.22 -6.56
N GLU A 65 12.83 -21.16 -6.10
CA GLU A 65 13.42 -20.13 -5.26
C GLU A 65 13.12 -20.47 -3.80
N VAL A 66 14.16 -20.66 -2.99
CA VAL A 66 14.05 -21.10 -1.60
C VAL A 66 14.48 -19.97 -0.68
N ASN A 67 13.51 -19.39 0.02
CA ASN A 67 13.74 -18.27 0.93
C ASN A 67 13.50 -18.71 2.39
N PRO A 68 14.47 -18.54 3.29
CA PRO A 68 14.29 -18.76 4.72
C PRO A 68 13.13 -17.93 5.28
N ALA A 69 12.30 -18.52 6.15
CA ALA A 69 11.22 -17.83 6.84
C ALA A 69 11.33 -18.05 8.36
N GLY A 70 11.76 -17.02 9.09
CA GLY A 70 12.08 -17.14 10.52
C GLY A 70 13.22 -18.13 10.79
N GLU A 71 13.20 -18.77 11.96
CA GLU A 71 14.24 -19.72 12.37
C GLU A 71 14.05 -21.12 11.77
N LYS A 72 12.80 -21.57 11.68
CA LYS A 72 12.42 -22.97 11.35
C LYS A 72 11.70 -23.13 10.02
N GLY A 73 11.17 -22.05 9.48
CA GLY A 73 10.39 -22.06 8.24
C GLY A 73 11.24 -21.85 6.99
N ILE A 74 10.70 -22.30 5.87
CA ILE A 74 11.14 -22.03 4.51
C ILE A 74 9.92 -21.76 3.62
N ILE A 75 10.04 -20.76 2.77
CA ILE A 75 9.09 -20.48 1.70
C ILE A 75 9.75 -20.88 0.38
N ILE A 76 9.11 -21.79 -0.34
CA ILE A 76 9.55 -22.29 -1.64
C ILE A 76 8.61 -21.73 -2.70
N LYS A 77 9.17 -21.08 -3.72
CA LYS A 77 8.41 -20.59 -4.88
C LYS A 77 8.85 -21.31 -6.12
N THR A 78 7.91 -21.70 -6.95
CA THR A 78 8.17 -22.42 -8.21
C THR A 78 7.16 -21.99 -9.26
N ARG A 79 7.37 -22.42 -10.51
CA ARG A 79 6.30 -22.48 -11.51
C ARG A 79 5.11 -23.28 -10.97
N GLU A 80 3.94 -23.05 -11.57
CA GLU A 80 2.70 -23.78 -11.24
C GLU A 80 2.97 -25.28 -11.17
N LEU A 81 2.68 -25.86 -10.01
CA LEU A 81 2.71 -27.29 -9.75
C LEU A 81 1.30 -27.86 -9.85
N THR A 82 1.20 -29.01 -10.49
CA THR A 82 0.03 -29.88 -10.32
C THR A 82 0.10 -30.59 -8.97
N GLU A 83 -1.03 -31.10 -8.49
CA GLU A 83 -1.06 -31.85 -7.22
C GLU A 83 -0.09 -33.06 -7.24
N GLY A 84 0.04 -33.74 -8.38
CA GLY A 84 1.02 -34.83 -8.51
C GLY A 84 2.48 -34.37 -8.38
N GLN A 85 2.81 -33.21 -8.98
CA GLN A 85 4.15 -32.62 -8.85
C GLN A 85 4.41 -32.12 -7.43
N HIS A 86 3.39 -31.55 -6.79
CA HIS A 86 3.42 -31.12 -5.40
C HIS A 86 3.74 -32.29 -4.46
N GLN A 87 3.00 -33.39 -4.55
CA GLN A 87 3.24 -34.58 -3.72
C GLN A 87 4.61 -35.22 -3.99
N THR A 88 5.06 -35.21 -5.25
CA THR A 88 6.40 -35.69 -5.59
C THR A 88 7.49 -34.83 -4.95
N ALA A 89 7.31 -33.50 -4.93
CA ALA A 89 8.23 -32.57 -4.29
C ALA A 89 8.28 -32.78 -2.76
N LEU A 90 7.12 -32.90 -2.11
CA LEU A 90 7.06 -33.17 -0.67
C LEU A 90 7.71 -34.51 -0.30
N ALA A 91 7.41 -35.58 -1.04
CA ALA A 91 8.00 -36.89 -0.81
C ALA A 91 9.52 -36.90 -1.01
N ALA A 92 10.03 -36.16 -2.01
CA ALA A 92 11.45 -36.00 -2.24
C ALA A 92 12.14 -35.25 -1.09
N LEU A 93 11.51 -34.19 -0.56
CA LEU A 93 12.03 -33.45 0.58
C LEU A 93 12.02 -34.28 1.87
N ASP A 94 10.93 -35.00 2.13
CA ASP A 94 10.81 -35.88 3.31
C ASP A 94 11.84 -37.02 3.26
N SER A 95 12.05 -37.61 2.07
CA SER A 95 13.06 -38.65 1.85
C SER A 95 14.51 -38.14 1.98
N ALA A 96 14.77 -36.91 1.53
CA ALA A 96 16.10 -36.29 1.64
C ALA A 96 16.41 -35.84 3.07
N PHE A 97 15.39 -35.46 3.84
CA PHE A 97 15.54 -34.91 5.19
C PHE A 97 14.65 -35.60 6.24
N PRO A 98 14.74 -36.93 6.42
CA PRO A 98 13.79 -37.69 7.25
C PRO A 98 13.84 -37.36 8.74
N LYS A 99 14.92 -36.71 9.21
CA LYS A 99 15.09 -36.26 10.59
C LYS A 99 14.74 -34.79 10.81
N ALA A 100 14.39 -34.06 9.75
CA ALA A 100 14.13 -32.63 9.84
C ALA A 100 12.73 -32.32 10.38
N GLY A 101 11.83 -33.31 10.44
CA GLY A 101 10.46 -33.15 10.96
C GLY A 101 9.67 -32.15 10.13
N LEU A 102 9.56 -32.42 8.82
CA LEU A 102 8.89 -31.57 7.84
C LEU A 102 7.39 -31.50 8.11
N VAL A 103 6.86 -30.29 8.18
CA VAL A 103 5.42 -30.01 8.27
C VAL A 103 5.07 -28.95 7.24
N GLU A 104 4.17 -29.29 6.32
CA GLU A 104 3.58 -28.29 5.43
C GLU A 104 2.58 -27.42 6.19
N LYS A 105 2.75 -26.10 6.09
CA LYS A 105 1.82 -25.11 6.66
C LYS A 105 0.85 -24.58 5.63
N ARG A 106 1.30 -24.41 4.40
CA ARG A 106 0.52 -23.81 3.33
C ARG A 106 1.04 -24.25 1.97
N PHE A 107 0.12 -24.58 1.09
CA PHE A 107 0.36 -24.72 -0.34
C PHE A 107 -0.66 -23.87 -1.08
N ASP A 108 -0.16 -22.91 -1.86
CA ASP A 108 -0.98 -22.09 -2.75
C ASP A 108 -0.45 -22.26 -4.18
N SER A 109 -1.35 -22.48 -5.14
CA SER A 109 -0.99 -22.58 -6.55
C SER A 109 -1.93 -21.73 -7.39
N VAL A 110 -1.37 -20.84 -8.19
CA VAL A 110 -2.09 -19.90 -9.06
C VAL A 110 -1.61 -20.09 -10.49
N GLY A 111 -2.54 -20.46 -11.38
CA GLY A 111 -2.24 -20.57 -12.80
C GLY A 111 -1.97 -19.21 -13.45
N PRO A 112 -1.16 -19.14 -14.53
CA PRO A 112 -0.76 -17.88 -15.16
C PRO A 112 -1.93 -17.08 -15.72
N VAL A 113 -3.01 -17.75 -16.15
CA VAL A 113 -4.24 -17.10 -16.62
C VAL A 113 -4.93 -16.36 -15.46
N ILE A 114 -5.10 -17.05 -14.32
CA ILE A 114 -5.69 -16.47 -13.11
C ILE A 114 -4.81 -15.35 -12.57
N GLY A 115 -3.48 -15.52 -12.58
CA GLY A 115 -2.55 -14.48 -12.13
C GLY A 115 -2.64 -13.20 -12.97
N ASN A 116 -2.69 -13.33 -14.30
CA ASN A 116 -2.86 -12.19 -15.18
C ASN A 116 -4.24 -11.52 -14.99
N GLU A 117 -5.29 -12.31 -14.78
CA GLU A 117 -6.62 -11.79 -14.47
C GLU A 117 -6.65 -11.02 -13.13
N LEU A 118 -6.04 -11.56 -12.07
CA LEU A 118 -5.91 -10.90 -10.77
C LEU A 118 -5.15 -9.58 -10.89
N LYS A 119 -4.07 -9.54 -11.68
CA LYS A 119 -3.31 -8.32 -11.97
C LYS A 119 -4.19 -7.26 -12.64
N GLN A 120 -4.93 -7.63 -13.69
CA GLN A 120 -5.82 -6.70 -14.40
C GLN A 120 -6.96 -6.21 -13.51
N ARG A 121 -7.60 -7.10 -12.75
CA ARG A 121 -8.65 -6.75 -11.79
C ARG A 121 -8.14 -5.83 -10.69
N SER A 122 -6.92 -6.03 -10.21
CA SER A 122 -6.28 -5.16 -9.21
C SER A 122 -6.09 -3.73 -9.72
N VAL A 123 -5.54 -3.58 -10.93
CA VAL A 123 -5.38 -2.26 -11.57
C VAL A 123 -6.75 -1.60 -11.80
N THR A 124 -7.71 -2.37 -12.30
CA THR A 124 -9.08 -1.89 -12.56
C THR A 124 -9.76 -1.43 -11.26
N ALA A 125 -9.61 -2.17 -10.17
CA ALA A 125 -10.17 -1.81 -8.87
C ALA A 125 -9.61 -0.48 -8.34
N ILE A 126 -8.30 -0.26 -8.46
CA ILE A 126 -7.66 1.00 -8.07
C ILE A 126 -8.23 2.17 -8.90
N ILE A 127 -8.35 2.00 -10.22
CA ILE A 127 -8.92 3.04 -11.10
C ILE A 127 -10.37 3.34 -10.71
N ILE A 128 -11.20 2.31 -10.49
CA ILE A 128 -12.59 2.48 -10.07
C ILE A 128 -12.68 3.23 -8.74
N VAL A 129 -11.84 2.90 -7.75
CA VAL A 129 -11.81 3.61 -6.47
C VAL A 129 -11.40 5.06 -6.64
N LEU A 130 -10.36 5.35 -7.43
CA LEU A 130 -9.97 6.74 -7.70
C LEU A 130 -11.11 7.54 -8.35
N LEU A 131 -11.81 6.96 -9.33
CA LEU A 131 -12.97 7.59 -9.97
C LEU A 131 -14.14 7.78 -9.00
N ALA A 132 -14.45 6.78 -8.17
CA ALA A 132 -15.51 6.85 -7.18
C ALA A 132 -15.23 7.96 -6.15
N VAL A 133 -13.97 8.13 -5.74
CA VAL A 133 -13.57 9.21 -4.84
C VAL A 133 -13.76 10.57 -5.50
N ILE A 134 -13.42 10.75 -6.77
CA ILE A 134 -13.67 12.01 -7.49
C ILE A 134 -15.15 12.35 -7.44
N VAL A 135 -16.01 11.40 -7.80
CA VAL A 135 -17.47 11.59 -7.81
C VAL A 135 -17.98 11.93 -6.41
N TYR A 136 -17.49 11.22 -5.40
CA TYR A 136 -17.85 11.45 -4.00
C TYR A 136 -17.44 12.87 -3.52
N ILE A 137 -16.19 13.26 -3.71
CA ILE A 137 -15.67 14.60 -3.35
C ILE A 137 -16.43 15.68 -4.12
N ALA A 138 -16.63 15.52 -5.42
CA ALA A 138 -17.39 16.47 -6.23
C ALA A 138 -18.83 16.63 -5.72
N PHE A 139 -19.48 15.55 -5.29
CA PHE A 139 -20.84 15.57 -4.74
C PHE A 139 -20.90 16.26 -3.37
N VAL A 140 -20.04 15.86 -2.42
CA VAL A 140 -20.00 16.39 -1.06
C VAL A 140 -19.71 17.89 -1.06
N PHE A 141 -18.75 18.32 -1.87
CA PHE A 141 -18.28 19.70 -1.91
C PHE A 141 -18.98 20.56 -2.98
N ARG A 142 -20.02 20.04 -3.64
CA ARG A 142 -20.84 20.78 -4.62
C ARG A 142 -21.33 22.12 -4.11
N LYS A 143 -21.66 22.22 -2.82
CA LYS A 143 -22.16 23.46 -2.18
C LYS A 143 -21.08 24.54 -2.00
N ILE A 144 -19.80 24.19 -2.13
CA ILE A 144 -18.65 25.12 -2.15
C ILE A 144 -18.29 25.53 -3.59
N GLY A 145 -19.03 25.04 -4.60
CA GLY A 145 -18.78 25.31 -6.02
C GLY A 145 -18.65 26.79 -6.40
N ARG A 146 -19.21 27.69 -5.58
CA ARG A 146 -19.11 29.15 -5.75
C ARG A 146 -17.71 29.71 -5.43
N THR A 147 -16.96 29.12 -4.49
CA THR A 147 -15.60 29.56 -4.16
C THR A 147 -14.54 28.68 -4.83
N THR A 148 -14.78 27.38 -5.01
CA THR A 148 -13.79 26.46 -5.62
C THR A 148 -14.45 25.53 -6.64
N SER A 149 -13.81 25.31 -7.79
CA SER A 149 -14.33 24.39 -8.82
C SER A 149 -14.41 22.95 -8.27
N PRO A 150 -15.56 22.26 -8.37
CA PRO A 150 -15.70 20.86 -7.97
C PRO A 150 -14.67 19.94 -8.64
N TRP A 151 -14.32 20.24 -9.89
CA TRP A 151 -13.33 19.50 -10.65
C TRP A 151 -11.91 19.71 -10.11
N ALA A 152 -11.54 20.94 -9.74
CA ALA A 152 -10.23 21.23 -9.16
C ALA A 152 -10.03 20.52 -7.80
N MET A 153 -11.10 20.42 -7.00
CA MET A 153 -11.10 19.65 -5.75
C MET A 153 -10.95 18.14 -6.01
N GLY A 154 -11.66 17.61 -7.00
CA GLY A 154 -11.50 16.23 -7.46
C GLY A 154 -10.07 15.93 -7.90
N PHE A 155 -9.47 16.75 -8.77
CA PHE A 155 -8.08 16.58 -9.22
C PHE A 155 -7.06 16.70 -8.08
N SER A 156 -7.28 17.61 -7.13
CA SER A 156 -6.43 17.74 -5.94
C SER A 156 -6.48 16.48 -5.07
N ALA A 157 -7.67 15.90 -4.89
CA ALA A 157 -7.85 14.65 -4.17
C ALA A 157 -7.17 13.48 -4.87
N ILE A 158 -7.31 13.35 -6.20
CA ILE A 158 -6.57 12.32 -6.96
C ILE A 158 -5.07 12.50 -6.79
N ALA A 159 -4.56 13.73 -6.94
CA ALA A 159 -3.13 13.99 -6.83
C ALA A 159 -2.58 13.57 -5.46
N ALA A 160 -3.31 13.87 -4.38
CA ALA A 160 -2.98 13.40 -3.04
C ALA A 160 -3.02 11.87 -2.93
N LEU A 161 -4.04 11.21 -3.48
CA LEU A 161 -4.17 9.75 -3.43
C LEU A 161 -3.12 9.00 -4.25
N VAL A 162 -2.78 9.53 -5.43
CA VAL A 162 -1.69 8.99 -6.25
C VAL A 162 -0.37 9.13 -5.52
N HIS A 163 -0.14 10.28 -4.87
CA HIS A 163 1.01 10.48 -3.98
C HIS A 163 1.04 9.44 -2.85
N ASP A 164 -0.10 9.18 -2.21
CA ASP A 164 -0.19 8.27 -1.06
C ASP A 164 0.06 6.80 -1.40
N ILE A 165 -0.26 6.37 -2.63
CA ILE A 165 0.11 5.05 -3.14
C ILE A 165 1.56 5.02 -3.64
N ALA A 166 2.04 6.11 -4.24
CA ALA A 166 3.37 6.16 -4.84
C ALA A 166 4.47 5.84 -3.82
N ILE A 167 4.35 6.35 -2.60
CA ILE A 167 5.41 6.18 -1.59
C ILE A 167 5.52 4.73 -1.10
N PRO A 168 4.44 4.04 -0.68
CA PRO A 168 4.45 2.61 -0.43
C PRO A 168 4.99 1.79 -1.61
N LEU A 169 4.62 2.13 -2.85
CA LEU A 169 5.18 1.46 -4.03
C LEU A 169 6.69 1.66 -4.16
N GLY A 170 7.20 2.87 -3.93
CA GLY A 170 8.63 3.16 -3.94
C GLY A 170 9.39 2.40 -2.86
N VAL A 171 8.83 2.31 -1.65
CA VAL A 171 9.39 1.49 -0.56
C VAL A 171 9.46 0.02 -0.99
N PHE A 172 8.38 -0.52 -1.57
CA PHE A 172 8.35 -1.90 -2.04
C PHE A 172 9.24 -2.17 -3.27
N ALA A 173 9.49 -1.16 -4.12
CA ALA A 173 10.48 -1.27 -5.19
C ALA A 173 11.90 -1.45 -4.62
N VAL A 174 12.24 -0.68 -3.58
CA VAL A 174 13.53 -0.82 -2.86
C VAL A 174 13.61 -2.17 -2.16
N LEU A 175 12.57 -2.57 -1.43
CA LEU A 175 12.53 -3.87 -0.75
C LEU A 175 12.60 -5.04 -1.74
N GLY A 176 11.94 -4.94 -2.89
CA GLY A 176 12.05 -5.91 -3.96
C GLY A 176 13.47 -6.00 -4.53
N ARG A 177 14.14 -4.86 -4.72
CA ARG A 177 15.50 -4.84 -5.28
C ARG A 177 16.55 -5.45 -4.36
N TYR A 178 16.53 -5.10 -3.07
CA TYR A 178 17.59 -5.44 -2.12
C TYR A 178 17.27 -6.65 -1.23
N TYR A 179 15.99 -6.89 -0.95
CA TYR A 179 15.55 -7.95 -0.03
C TYR A 179 14.64 -8.99 -0.70
N GLY A 180 14.38 -8.87 -2.00
CA GLY A 180 13.57 -9.82 -2.76
C GLY A 180 12.09 -9.82 -2.39
N ILE A 181 11.60 -8.79 -1.69
CA ILE A 181 10.21 -8.72 -1.25
C ILE A 181 9.28 -8.48 -2.43
N GLU A 182 8.21 -9.27 -2.49
CA GLU A 182 7.22 -9.23 -3.56
C GLU A 182 5.94 -8.51 -3.14
N ILE A 183 5.27 -7.97 -4.15
CA ILE A 183 3.92 -7.44 -4.06
C ILE A 183 2.94 -8.57 -4.42
N SER A 184 2.09 -8.93 -3.46
CA SER A 184 1.02 -9.93 -3.59
C SER A 184 -0.35 -9.27 -3.76
N ALA A 185 -1.40 -10.05 -3.97
CA ALA A 185 -2.79 -9.56 -3.95
C ALA A 185 -3.14 -8.88 -2.62
N VAL A 186 -2.52 -9.34 -1.52
CA VAL A 186 -2.71 -8.75 -0.19
C VAL A 186 -2.17 -7.31 -0.13
N PHE A 187 -1.11 -6.98 -0.87
CA PHE A 187 -0.64 -5.59 -0.99
C PHE A 187 -1.65 -4.70 -1.72
N VAL A 188 -2.37 -5.23 -2.72
CA VAL A 188 -3.43 -4.47 -3.40
C VAL A 188 -4.56 -4.14 -2.42
N ALA A 189 -4.94 -5.09 -1.56
CA ALA A 189 -5.88 -4.83 -0.47
C ALA A 189 -5.35 -3.73 0.49
N ALA A 190 -4.04 -3.73 0.80
CA ALA A 190 -3.43 -2.64 1.57
C ALA A 190 -3.53 -1.29 0.84
N ALA A 191 -3.21 -1.24 -0.46
CA ALA A 191 -3.31 -0.02 -1.26
C ALA A 191 -4.74 0.54 -1.27
N LEU A 192 -5.75 -0.30 -1.49
CA LEU A 192 -7.16 0.10 -1.43
C LEU A 192 -7.56 0.60 -0.03
N THR A 193 -7.03 -0.02 1.03
CA THR A 193 -7.24 0.40 2.42
C THR A 193 -6.60 1.76 2.70
N ILE A 194 -5.36 1.98 2.23
CA ILE A 194 -4.65 3.27 2.34
C ILE A 194 -5.45 4.38 1.66
N LEU A 195 -5.97 4.13 0.45
CA LEU A 195 -6.83 5.08 -0.24
C LEU A 195 -8.06 5.42 0.61
N GLY A 196 -8.76 4.42 1.15
CA GLY A 196 -9.93 4.65 1.99
C GLY A 196 -9.60 5.47 3.24
N TYR A 197 -8.49 5.17 3.91
CA TYR A 197 -8.05 5.88 5.11
C TYR A 197 -7.67 7.33 4.82
N SER A 198 -6.89 7.57 3.76
CA SER A 198 -6.48 8.90 3.32
C SER A 198 -7.68 9.77 2.92
N VAL A 199 -8.64 9.20 2.16
CA VAL A 199 -9.87 9.91 1.79
C VAL A 199 -10.67 10.30 3.03
N SER A 200 -10.77 9.41 4.02
CA SER A 200 -11.54 9.67 5.24
C SER A 200 -11.02 10.92 5.97
N ASP A 201 -9.71 11.03 6.17
CA ASP A 201 -9.10 12.20 6.82
C ASP A 201 -9.23 13.47 5.98
N SER A 202 -8.99 13.37 4.66
CA SER A 202 -9.16 14.49 3.74
C SER A 202 -10.60 15.05 3.76
N VAL A 203 -11.61 14.18 3.76
CA VAL A 203 -13.03 14.58 3.79
C VAL A 203 -13.37 15.34 5.06
N VAL A 204 -12.85 14.91 6.21
CA VAL A 204 -13.10 15.54 7.50
C VAL A 204 -12.52 16.95 7.55
N ILE A 205 -11.28 17.13 7.07
CA ILE A 205 -10.65 18.45 7.00
C ILE A 205 -11.44 19.35 6.06
N LEU A 206 -11.78 18.85 4.86
CA LEU A 206 -12.51 19.62 3.85
C LEU A 206 -13.93 19.97 4.32
N ASP A 207 -14.64 19.10 5.03
CA ASP A 207 -15.95 19.43 5.60
C ASP A 207 -15.83 20.45 6.73
N ARG A 208 -14.73 20.43 7.50
CA ARG A 208 -14.46 21.50 8.47
C ARG A 208 -14.19 22.86 7.78
N VAL A 209 -13.45 22.86 6.65
CA VAL A 209 -13.30 24.05 5.78
C VAL A 209 -14.66 24.53 5.31
N ARG A 210 -15.49 23.64 4.79
CA ARG A 210 -16.86 23.94 4.37
C ARG A 210 -17.67 24.61 5.47
N GLU A 211 -17.67 24.02 6.66
CA GLU A 211 -18.42 24.53 7.80
C GLU A 211 -17.94 25.93 8.20
N ASN A 212 -16.63 26.13 8.31
CA ASN A 212 -16.04 27.42 8.66
C ASN A 212 -16.35 28.51 7.61
N VAL A 213 -16.38 28.16 6.31
CA VAL A 213 -16.79 29.08 5.23
C VAL A 213 -18.27 29.45 5.32
N ILE A 214 -19.16 28.45 5.52
CA ILE A 214 -20.61 28.67 5.53
C ILE A 214 -21.07 29.42 6.79
N ARG A 215 -20.58 29.03 7.97
CA ARG A 215 -21.01 29.61 9.26
C ARG A 215 -20.31 30.93 9.60
N GLY A 216 -19.05 31.08 9.20
CA GLY A 216 -18.26 32.27 9.54
C GLY A 216 -18.49 33.48 8.63
N GLY A 217 -19.11 33.27 7.46
CA GLY A 217 -19.10 34.24 6.38
C GLY A 217 -17.72 34.37 5.75
N PHE A 218 -17.65 34.42 4.42
CA PHE A 218 -16.37 34.56 3.72
C PHE A 218 -15.83 35.99 3.86
N LYS A 219 -15.10 36.26 4.95
CA LYS A 219 -14.54 37.59 5.26
C LYS A 219 -13.01 37.60 5.43
N GLY A 220 -12.32 36.49 5.14
CA GLY A 220 -10.87 36.36 5.32
C GLY A 220 -10.19 35.53 4.23
N ASP A 221 -8.85 35.48 4.26
CA ASP A 221 -8.00 34.63 3.40
C ASP A 221 -8.44 33.16 3.52
N ILE A 222 -8.71 32.49 2.39
CA ILE A 222 -9.05 31.06 2.34
C ILE A 222 -7.96 30.23 3.05
N GLY A 223 -6.70 30.66 2.97
CA GLY A 223 -5.60 30.03 3.67
C GLY A 223 -5.70 30.08 5.20
N SER A 224 -6.27 31.15 5.76
CA SER A 224 -6.53 31.26 7.20
C SER A 224 -7.66 30.32 7.65
N VAL A 225 -8.70 30.18 6.83
CA VAL A 225 -9.82 29.28 7.09
C VAL A 225 -9.36 27.83 7.04
N VAL A 226 -8.57 27.48 6.03
CA VAL A 226 -7.98 26.14 5.89
C VAL A 226 -7.07 25.80 7.07
N HIS A 227 -6.19 26.72 7.47
CA HIS A 227 -5.34 26.52 8.64
C HIS A 227 -6.17 26.29 9.91
N LYS A 228 -7.20 27.12 10.16
CA LYS A 228 -8.11 26.95 11.30
C LYS A 228 -8.79 25.59 11.28
N SER A 229 -9.27 25.14 10.12
CA SER A 229 -9.92 23.83 9.97
C SER A 229 -8.98 22.66 10.23
N VAL A 230 -7.73 22.74 9.76
CA VAL A 230 -6.69 21.73 10.03
C VAL A 230 -6.45 21.63 11.53
N ILE A 231 -6.22 22.75 12.22
CA ILE A 231 -5.99 22.76 13.67
C ILE A 231 -7.19 22.18 14.45
N GLN A 232 -8.42 22.49 14.03
CA GLN A 232 -9.65 21.96 14.67
C GLN A 232 -9.83 20.45 14.49
N THR A 233 -9.26 19.86 13.44
CA THR A 233 -9.43 18.43 13.11
C THR A 233 -8.19 17.60 13.46
N LEU A 234 -7.06 18.24 13.76
CA LEU A 234 -5.77 17.61 14.00
C LEU A 234 -5.82 16.53 15.09
N THR A 235 -6.41 16.83 16.25
CA THR A 235 -6.50 15.87 17.37
C THR A 235 -7.25 14.60 16.95
N ARG A 236 -8.32 14.73 16.17
CA ARG A 236 -9.09 13.58 15.70
C ARG A 236 -8.25 12.70 14.77
N SER A 237 -7.63 13.31 13.75
CA SER A 237 -6.84 12.58 12.76
C SER A 237 -5.58 11.94 13.37
N ILE A 238 -4.92 12.61 14.31
CA ILE A 238 -3.82 12.00 15.08
C ILE A 238 -4.32 10.77 15.85
N ASN A 239 -5.45 10.88 16.55
CA ASN A 239 -5.96 9.77 17.36
C ASN A 239 -6.39 8.57 16.50
N THR A 240 -7.08 8.79 15.37
CA THR A 240 -7.46 7.70 14.46
C THR A 240 -6.23 7.04 13.85
N THR A 241 -5.29 7.84 13.36
CA THR A 241 -4.03 7.36 12.76
C THR A 241 -3.20 6.57 13.77
N MET A 242 -2.94 7.13 14.96
CA MET A 242 -2.13 6.47 15.99
C MET A 242 -2.75 5.17 16.47
N THR A 243 -4.08 5.14 16.69
CA THR A 243 -4.76 3.91 17.12
C THR A 243 -4.55 2.80 16.11
N THR A 244 -4.70 3.09 14.81
CA THR A 244 -4.47 2.10 13.75
C THR A 244 -2.99 1.73 13.61
N LEU A 245 -2.07 2.69 13.70
CA LEU A 245 -0.63 2.41 13.60
C LEU A 245 -0.13 1.55 14.75
N ILE A 246 -0.64 1.72 15.97
CA ILE A 246 -0.29 0.87 17.12
C ILE A 246 -0.72 -0.57 16.86
N SER A 247 -1.95 -0.78 16.39
CA SER A 247 -2.43 -2.13 16.04
C SER A 247 -1.61 -2.76 14.91
N LEU A 248 -1.30 -1.99 13.87
CA LEU A 248 -0.48 -2.48 12.75
C LEU A 248 0.97 -2.76 13.17
N LEU A 249 1.52 -1.98 14.09
CA LEU A 249 2.86 -2.22 14.64
C LEU A 249 2.90 -3.54 15.41
N ALA A 250 1.85 -3.86 16.18
CA ALA A 250 1.74 -5.16 16.83
C ALA A 250 1.70 -6.30 15.80
N ILE A 251 0.96 -6.15 14.70
CA ILE A 251 0.93 -7.14 13.60
C ILE A 251 2.30 -7.22 12.92
N PHE A 252 3.00 -6.11 12.72
CA PHE A 252 4.31 -6.09 12.09
C PHE A 252 5.40 -6.76 12.95
N LEU A 253 5.37 -6.57 14.26
CA LEU A 253 6.36 -7.11 15.20
C LEU A 253 6.07 -8.56 15.62
N PHE A 254 4.81 -8.91 15.81
CA PHE A 254 4.38 -10.19 16.39
C PHE A 254 3.57 -11.07 15.43
N GLY A 255 3.21 -10.56 14.26
CA GLY A 255 2.52 -11.35 13.22
C GLY A 255 3.46 -12.28 12.46
N GLY A 256 2.88 -13.13 11.61
CA GLY A 256 3.64 -14.04 10.74
C GLY A 256 4.26 -13.34 9.53
N GLU A 257 5.26 -13.99 8.91
CA GLU A 257 5.98 -13.44 7.75
C GLU A 257 5.02 -13.16 6.56
N SER A 258 3.94 -13.91 6.44
CA SER A 258 2.90 -13.74 5.41
C SER A 258 2.14 -12.41 5.49
N ILE A 259 1.97 -11.84 6.69
CA ILE A 259 1.24 -10.58 6.91
C ILE A 259 2.13 -9.40 7.30
N LYS A 260 3.41 -9.66 7.58
CA LYS A 260 4.38 -8.64 7.99
C LYS A 260 4.52 -7.53 6.95
N TYR A 261 4.74 -7.87 5.69
CA TYR A 261 4.88 -6.87 4.63
C TYR A 261 3.55 -6.20 4.29
N PHE A 262 2.43 -6.90 4.46
CA PHE A 262 1.10 -6.27 4.38
C PHE A 262 0.94 -5.18 5.46
N ALA A 263 1.28 -5.49 6.72
CA ALA A 263 1.25 -4.51 7.81
C ALA A 263 2.21 -3.34 7.55
N LEU A 264 3.42 -3.61 7.03
CA LEU A 264 4.38 -2.57 6.67
C LEU A 264 3.83 -1.61 5.62
N ALA A 265 3.18 -2.14 4.57
CA ALA A 265 2.55 -1.33 3.53
C ALA A 265 1.50 -0.40 4.13
N LEU A 266 0.63 -0.92 4.99
CA LEU A 266 -0.39 -0.13 5.70
C LEU A 266 0.23 0.91 6.63
N ILE A 267 1.28 0.57 7.40
CA ILE A 267 1.95 1.51 8.30
C ILE A 267 2.48 2.71 7.51
N VAL A 268 3.25 2.44 6.45
CA VAL A 268 3.83 3.49 5.61
C VAL A 268 2.74 4.32 4.96
N GLY A 269 1.74 3.67 4.35
CA GLY A 269 0.68 4.36 3.64
C GLY A 269 -0.25 5.18 4.52
N ILE A 270 -0.67 4.65 5.68
CA ILE A 270 -1.56 5.37 6.61
C ILE A 270 -0.83 6.53 7.28
N PHE A 271 0.42 6.34 7.70
CA PHE A 271 1.23 7.42 8.27
C PHE A 271 1.41 8.57 7.28
N LEU A 272 1.75 8.25 6.03
CA LEU A 272 1.95 9.26 4.99
C LEU A 272 0.64 9.86 4.46
N GLY A 273 -0.44 9.09 4.41
CA GLY A 273 -1.77 9.58 4.01
C GLY A 273 -2.37 10.55 5.04
N ALA A 274 -2.13 10.31 6.34
CA ALA A 274 -2.47 11.28 7.38
C ALA A 274 -1.70 12.59 7.17
N TYR A 275 -0.38 12.51 6.90
CA TYR A 275 0.44 13.67 6.59
C TYR A 275 -0.02 14.41 5.31
N SER A 276 -0.34 13.68 4.23
CA SER A 276 -0.74 14.26 2.95
C SER A 276 -2.09 14.98 3.04
N SER A 277 -3.01 14.49 3.86
CA SER A 277 -4.31 15.12 4.10
C SER A 277 -4.16 16.57 4.62
N PHE A 278 -3.15 16.81 5.47
CA PHE A 278 -2.85 18.15 6.00
C PHE A 278 -1.99 19.00 5.07
N PHE A 279 -0.95 18.41 4.47
CA PHE A 279 0.12 19.16 3.82
C PHE A 279 0.12 19.07 2.29
N VAL A 280 -0.74 18.24 1.70
CA VAL A 280 -0.93 18.11 0.25
C VAL A 280 -2.34 18.55 -0.15
N ALA A 281 -3.38 17.90 0.38
CA ALA A 281 -4.76 18.20 0.00
C ALA A 281 -5.18 19.63 0.36
N SER A 282 -4.83 20.09 1.57
CA SER A 282 -5.22 21.41 2.07
C SER A 282 -4.52 22.57 1.34
N PRO A 283 -3.20 22.52 1.04
CA PRO A 283 -2.54 23.54 0.22
C PRO A 283 -2.97 23.54 -1.25
N LEU A 284 -3.20 22.36 -1.84
CA LEU A 284 -3.69 22.26 -3.22
C LEU A 284 -5.04 22.95 -3.35
N LEU A 285 -5.95 22.75 -2.38
CA LEU A 285 -7.24 23.44 -2.36
C LEU A 285 -7.07 24.97 -2.44
N VAL A 286 -6.22 25.54 -1.57
CA VAL A 286 -5.99 26.99 -1.54
C VAL A 286 -5.38 27.50 -2.83
N TRP A 287 -4.41 26.77 -3.39
CA TRP A 287 -3.79 27.15 -4.66
C TRP A 287 -4.77 27.20 -5.83
N PHE A 288 -5.72 26.27 -5.89
CA PHE A 288 -6.78 26.30 -6.90
C PHE A 288 -7.84 27.38 -6.65
N THR A 289 -8.06 27.79 -5.40
CA THR A 289 -8.99 28.87 -5.06
C THR A 289 -8.41 30.25 -5.37
N ASP A 290 -7.15 30.51 -5.01
CA ASP A 290 -6.50 31.83 -5.20
C ASP A 290 -6.38 32.21 -6.68
N ARG A 291 -6.06 31.26 -7.56
CA ARG A 291 -5.94 31.48 -9.02
C ARG A 291 -7.23 31.85 -9.75
N ARG A 292 -8.37 31.81 -9.07
CA ARG A 292 -9.67 32.20 -9.64
C ARG A 292 -10.03 33.64 -9.29
N HIS A 293 -9.30 34.26 -8.36
CA HIS A 293 -9.50 35.62 -7.90
C HIS A 293 -8.47 36.62 -8.44
N ASP A 294 -7.47 36.15 -9.19
CA ASP A 294 -6.58 36.94 -10.06
C ASP A 294 -7.03 36.83 -11.52
#